data_AF-A0A9P9QH28-F1
#
_entry.id   AF-A0A9P9QH28-F1
#
_cell.length_a   1.000
_cell.length_b   1.000
_cell.length_c   1.000
_cell.angle_alpha   90.00
_cell.angle_beta   90.00
_cell.angle_gamma   90.00
#
_symmetry.space_group_name_H-M   'P 1'
#
loop_
_entity.id
_entity.type
_entity.pdbx_description
1 polymer ?
#
loop_
_entity_poly.entity_id
_entity_poly.type
_entity_poly.pdbx_seq_one_letter_code
_entity_poly.pdbx_strand_id
1 'polypeptide(L)'
;MLIQARWDEMRQKMQVVKDAYISRHYSQCAKYGERLLAQVQGEIHPIHLAYLNFYTALSHDTLAREATLKNRYKELSLAEKHYMAAIAALTPSPKSYSTTNQDHSPSSSTSSFSSSSSEVIWKFRRPSTATSFTSSTSSLDFSHHGLGSFSFPQPPRSPSPTTNVLVPSRPSTPEEYQFAADTAAFVRMVRTHLADVQMLKAQTSAPVVRFSYFSPVPSRAVSRVLDEKDGEEVKEKVRRDRVTRKWRKRFDPSEVQRLCAEAEAELN
;
A
#
# COMPACT_ATOMS: atom_id res chain seq x y z
N MET A 1 28.83 -23.90 -0.47
CA MET A 1 28.51 -23.74 0.97
C MET A 1 28.38 -22.28 1.41
N LEU A 2 29.19 -21.34 0.91
CA LEU A 2 29.15 -19.92 1.32
C LEU A 2 27.79 -19.23 1.07
N ILE A 3 27.12 -19.54 -0.05
CA ILE A 3 25.81 -18.94 -0.39
C ILE A 3 24.74 -19.35 0.63
N GLN A 4 24.70 -20.63 1.01
CA GLN A 4 23.72 -21.16 1.97
C GLN A 4 23.90 -20.53 3.35
N ALA A 5 25.14 -20.44 3.85
CA ALA A 5 25.45 -19.83 5.14
C ALA A 5 25.00 -18.35 5.20
N ARG A 6 25.18 -17.61 4.10
CA ARG A 6 24.71 -16.22 3.98
C ARG A 6 23.18 -16.12 4.02
N TRP A 7 22.47 -17.09 3.46
CA TRP A 7 21.00 -17.12 3.46
C TRP A 7 20.46 -17.46 4.85
N ASP A 8 21.12 -18.36 5.56
CA ASP A 8 20.78 -18.73 6.94
C ASP A 8 21.02 -17.54 7.89
N GLU A 9 22.16 -16.85 7.74
CA GLU A 9 22.45 -15.62 8.47
C GLU A 9 21.39 -14.53 8.20
N MET A 10 20.99 -14.36 6.93
CA MET A 10 19.95 -13.39 6.57
C MET A 10 18.60 -13.75 7.17
N ARG A 11 18.23 -15.04 7.16
CA ARG A 11 17.00 -15.52 7.81
C ARG A 11 17.00 -15.22 9.30
N GLN A 12 18.13 -15.44 9.98
CA GLN A 12 18.26 -15.13 11.40
C GLN A 12 18.13 -13.62 11.68
N LYS A 13 18.80 -12.77 10.90
CA LYS A 13 18.67 -11.31 11.04
C LYS A 13 17.24 -10.82 10.75
N MET A 14 16.57 -11.43 9.78
CA MET A 14 15.17 -11.11 9.46
C MET A 14 14.22 -11.53 10.59
N GLN A 15 14.53 -12.62 11.32
CA GLN A 15 13.76 -13.01 12.50
C GLN A 15 13.84 -11.94 13.58
N VAL A 16 15.02 -11.34 13.82
CA VAL A 16 15.17 -10.23 14.78
C VAL A 16 14.30 -9.02 14.40
N VAL A 17 14.22 -8.67 13.11
CA VAL A 17 13.33 -7.59 12.62
C VAL A 17 11.87 -7.93 12.93
N LYS A 18 11.45 -9.17 12.62
CA LYS A 18 10.08 -9.64 12.87
C LYS A 18 9.74 -9.62 14.36
N ASP A 19 10.64 -10.08 15.23
CA ASP A 19 10.44 -10.11 16.67
C ASP A 19 10.33 -8.69 17.25
N ALA A 20 11.15 -7.75 16.76
CA ALA A 20 11.03 -6.34 17.13
C ALA A 20 9.68 -5.75 16.73
N TYR A 21 9.14 -6.10 15.56
CA TYR A 21 7.81 -5.68 15.14
C TYR A 21 6.70 -6.27 16.02
N ILE A 22 6.74 -7.59 16.28
CA ILE A 22 5.75 -8.28 17.13
C ILE A 22 5.76 -7.71 18.55
N SER A 23 6.96 -7.40 19.08
CA SER A 23 7.16 -6.78 20.40
C SER A 23 6.82 -5.29 20.43
N ARG A 24 6.25 -4.74 19.35
CA ARG A 24 5.85 -3.32 19.19
C ARG A 24 7.00 -2.31 19.33
N HIS A 25 8.25 -2.74 19.10
CA HIS A 25 9.42 -1.86 19.08
C HIS A 25 9.63 -1.26 17.68
N TYR A 26 8.61 -0.57 17.15
CA TYR A 26 8.57 -0.12 15.74
C TYR A 26 9.76 0.77 15.35
N SER A 27 10.18 1.69 16.23
CA SER A 27 11.37 2.54 16.01
C SER A 27 12.66 1.73 15.88
N GLN A 28 12.81 0.66 16.66
CA GLN A 28 13.99 -0.21 16.59
C GLN A 28 13.92 -1.09 15.35
N CYS A 29 12.75 -1.63 15.05
CA CYS A 29 12.49 -2.43 13.85
C CYS A 29 12.84 -1.65 12.57
N ALA A 30 12.34 -0.42 12.41
CA ALA A 30 12.64 0.44 11.27
C ALA A 30 14.15 0.69 11.13
N LYS A 31 14.81 1.17 12.20
CA LYS A 31 16.25 1.46 12.20
C LYS A 31 17.10 0.23 11.90
N TYR A 32 16.75 -0.93 12.48
CA TYR A 32 17.49 -2.16 12.25
C TYR A 32 17.26 -2.68 10.83
N GLY A 33 16.03 -2.60 10.32
CA GLY A 33 15.68 -2.94 8.94
C GLY A 33 16.45 -2.11 7.91
N GLU A 34 16.51 -0.78 8.09
CA GLU A 34 17.28 0.12 7.23
C GLU A 34 18.78 -0.18 7.25
N ARG A 35 19.37 -0.41 8.44
CA ARG A 35 20.78 -0.80 8.56
C ARG A 35 21.06 -2.12 7.86
N LEU A 36 20.16 -3.09 7.99
CA LEU A 36 20.30 -4.38 7.34
C LEU A 36 20.22 -4.19 5.81
N LEU A 37 19.25 -3.44 5.30
CA LEU A 37 19.15 -3.08 3.88
C LEU A 37 20.42 -2.39 3.35
N ALA A 38 21.06 -1.54 4.16
CA ALA A 38 22.31 -0.88 3.79
C ALA A 38 23.53 -1.84 3.74
N GLN A 39 23.56 -2.88 4.56
CA GLN A 39 24.60 -3.92 4.55
C GLN A 39 24.42 -4.92 3.40
N VAL A 40 23.18 -5.05 2.92
CA VAL A 40 22.79 -5.94 1.83
C VAL A 40 23.16 -5.31 0.49
N GLN A 41 24.45 -5.34 0.15
CA GLN A 41 24.98 -4.84 -1.12
C GLN A 41 25.29 -5.96 -2.14
N GLY A 42 24.57 -7.09 -2.09
CA GLY A 42 24.79 -8.19 -3.05
C GLY A 42 23.58 -9.09 -3.26
N GLU A 43 23.80 -10.26 -3.89
CA GLU A 43 22.77 -11.24 -4.22
C GLU A 43 22.10 -11.81 -2.95
N ILE A 44 20.99 -11.17 -2.56
CA ILE A 44 20.06 -11.69 -1.57
C ILE A 44 18.83 -12.22 -2.28
N HIS A 45 18.31 -13.32 -1.75
CA HIS A 45 17.10 -13.90 -2.27
C HIS A 45 15.98 -12.85 -2.30
N PRO A 46 15.32 -12.62 -3.44
CA PRO A 46 14.34 -11.55 -3.60
C PRO A 46 13.22 -11.58 -2.55
N ILE A 47 12.82 -12.79 -2.12
CA ILE A 47 11.87 -13.00 -1.00
C ILE A 47 12.36 -12.32 0.28
N HIS A 48 13.59 -12.56 0.72
CA HIS A 48 14.12 -11.98 1.97
C HIS A 48 14.21 -10.45 1.86
N LEU A 49 14.60 -9.93 0.69
CA LEU A 49 14.62 -8.50 0.44
C LEU A 49 13.21 -7.89 0.51
N ALA A 50 12.21 -8.58 -0.04
CA ALA A 50 10.82 -8.15 0.00
C ALA A 50 10.25 -8.14 1.42
N TYR A 51 10.48 -9.19 2.20
CA TYR A 51 10.06 -9.27 3.60
C TYR A 51 10.73 -8.20 4.47
N LEU A 52 12.03 -7.96 4.27
CA LEU A 52 12.76 -6.94 5.02
C LEU A 52 12.20 -5.55 4.75
N ASN A 53 11.98 -5.21 3.47
CA ASN A 53 11.33 -3.97 3.10
C ASN A 53 9.90 -3.88 3.65
N PHE A 54 9.14 -4.98 3.62
CA PHE A 54 7.77 -5.01 4.14
C PHE A 54 7.68 -4.70 5.65
N TYR A 55 8.49 -5.34 6.50
CA TYR A 55 8.49 -5.05 7.94
C TYR A 55 9.02 -3.64 8.26
N THR A 56 9.99 -3.16 7.49
CA THR A 56 10.49 -1.78 7.60
C THR A 56 9.38 -0.78 7.25
N ALA A 57 8.65 -1.02 6.16
CA ALA A 57 7.50 -0.21 5.75
C ALA A 57 6.38 -0.20 6.79
N LEU A 58 5.98 -1.37 7.30
CA LEU A 58 4.95 -1.49 8.35
C LEU A 58 5.33 -0.73 9.63
N SER A 59 6.62 -0.74 9.97
CA SER A 59 7.12 -0.02 11.15
C SER A 59 6.97 1.49 10.95
N HIS A 60 7.33 2.01 9.78
CA HIS A 60 7.12 3.43 9.45
C HIS A 60 5.63 3.81 9.35
N ASP A 61 4.76 2.96 8.78
CA ASP A 61 3.30 3.21 8.77
C ASP A 61 2.75 3.32 10.21
N THR A 62 3.16 2.39 11.08
CA THR A 62 2.73 2.41 12.49
C THR A 62 3.25 3.66 13.22
N LEU A 63 4.53 4.01 13.04
CA LEU A 63 5.10 5.24 13.60
C LEU A 63 4.38 6.49 13.07
N ALA A 64 3.96 6.51 11.80
CA ALA A 64 3.22 7.61 11.22
C ALA A 64 1.85 7.82 11.88
N ARG A 65 1.18 6.73 12.25
CA ARG A 65 -0.12 6.76 12.96
C ARG A 65 0.03 7.34 14.35
N GLU A 66 1.12 7.02 15.04
CA GLU A 66 1.46 7.53 16.38
C GLU A 66 2.09 8.93 16.35
N ALA A 67 2.64 9.36 15.21
CA ALA A 67 3.32 10.64 15.07
C ALA A 67 2.37 11.84 15.01
N THR A 68 2.91 13.00 15.42
CA THR A 68 2.28 14.30 15.17
C THR A 68 2.18 14.59 13.68
N LEU A 69 1.23 15.44 13.26
CA LEU A 69 1.01 15.79 11.84
C LEU A 69 2.30 16.22 11.11
N LYS A 70 3.22 16.90 11.80
CA LYS A 70 4.50 17.36 11.22
C LYS A 70 5.44 16.22 10.84
N ASN A 71 5.44 15.13 11.61
CA ASN A 71 6.32 13.99 11.40
C ASN A 71 5.63 12.87 10.61
N ARG A 72 4.30 12.79 10.69
CA ARG A 72 3.49 11.79 9.98
C ARG A 72 3.80 11.72 8.49
N TYR A 73 3.91 12.86 7.81
CA TYR A 73 4.22 12.87 6.37
C TYR A 73 5.58 12.25 6.02
N LYS A 74 6.60 12.49 6.87
CA LYS A 74 7.94 11.93 6.67
C LYS A 74 7.93 10.41 6.83
N GLU A 75 7.29 9.92 7.88
CA GLU A 75 7.15 8.48 8.13
C GLU A 75 6.34 7.79 7.02
N LEU A 76 5.23 8.39 6.55
CA LEU A 76 4.46 7.84 5.42
C LEU A 76 5.26 7.81 4.13
N SER A 77 6.12 8.79 3.89
CA SER A 77 7.00 8.81 2.70
C SER A 77 8.05 7.70 2.75
N LEU A 78 8.57 7.38 3.94
CA LEU A 78 9.48 6.25 4.13
C LEU A 78 8.75 4.91 3.98
N ALA A 79 7.55 4.78 4.55
CA ALA A 79 6.72 3.59 4.40
C ALA A 79 6.41 3.30 2.92
N GLU A 80 5.97 4.31 2.18
CA GLU A 80 5.69 4.23 0.74
C GLU A 80 6.93 3.74 -0.04
N LYS A 81 8.10 4.35 0.20
CA LYS A 81 9.36 3.96 -0.44
C LYS A 81 9.67 2.47 -0.22
N HIS A 82 9.53 1.98 1.00
CA HIS A 82 9.82 0.59 1.33
C HIS A 82 8.76 -0.38 0.77
N TYR A 83 7.48 -0.02 0.74
CA TYR A 83 6.46 -0.85 0.06
C TYR A 83 6.72 -0.98 -1.44
N MET A 84 7.11 0.12 -2.11
CA MET A 84 7.51 0.06 -3.52
C MET A 84 8.73 -0.85 -3.73
N ALA A 85 9.75 -0.74 -2.86
CA ALA A 85 10.92 -1.60 -2.92
C ALA A 85 10.59 -3.09 -2.69
N ALA A 86 9.65 -3.40 -1.80
CA ALA A 86 9.17 -4.77 -1.57
C ALA A 86 8.49 -5.36 -2.81
N ILE A 87 7.64 -4.58 -3.47
CA ILE A 87 6.99 -5.00 -4.73
C ILE A 87 8.04 -5.17 -5.84
N ALA A 88 8.98 -4.24 -5.96
CA ALA A 88 10.03 -4.28 -6.97
C ALA A 88 10.95 -5.50 -6.81
N ALA A 89 11.22 -5.93 -5.58
CA ALA A 89 12.02 -7.13 -5.31
C ALA A 89 11.35 -8.40 -5.87
N LEU A 90 10.02 -8.53 -5.80
CA LEU A 90 9.29 -9.72 -6.25
C LEU A 90 8.78 -9.65 -7.68
N THR A 91 8.77 -8.45 -8.27
CA THR A 91 8.34 -8.28 -9.64
C THR A 91 9.54 -8.57 -10.54
N PRO A 92 9.48 -9.59 -11.42
CA PRO A 92 10.59 -9.87 -12.33
C PRO A 92 10.81 -8.64 -13.20
N SER A 93 11.92 -7.94 -12.94
CA SER A 93 12.36 -6.87 -13.83
C SER A 93 12.67 -7.51 -15.17
N PRO A 94 12.08 -7.05 -16.29
CA PRO A 94 12.54 -7.47 -17.61
C PRO A 94 13.99 -7.02 -17.70
N LYS A 95 14.93 -7.93 -17.42
CA LYS A 95 16.34 -7.69 -17.66
C LYS A 95 16.42 -7.34 -19.13
N SER A 96 16.64 -6.07 -19.43
CA SER A 96 17.04 -5.63 -20.75
C SER A 96 18.35 -6.36 -21.00
N TYR A 97 18.28 -7.48 -21.71
CA TYR A 97 19.45 -8.13 -22.27
C TYR A 97 19.99 -7.14 -23.29
N SER A 98 20.77 -6.15 -22.83
CA SER A 98 21.70 -5.44 -23.70
C SER A 98 22.78 -6.46 -24.02
N THR A 99 22.49 -7.29 -25.02
CA THR A 99 23.52 -8.00 -25.76
C THR A 99 24.49 -6.94 -26.21
N THR A 100 25.65 -6.88 -25.56
CA THR A 100 26.84 -6.19 -26.01
C THR A 100 27.27 -6.81 -27.34
N ASN A 101 26.59 -6.45 -28.41
CA ASN A 101 27.21 -6.38 -29.72
C ASN A 101 27.75 -4.96 -29.82
N GLN A 102 29.01 -4.86 -29.38
CA GLN A 102 29.86 -3.72 -29.60
C GLN A 102 30.11 -3.65 -31.11
N ASP A 103 29.43 -2.74 -31.81
CA ASP A 103 29.92 -2.21 -33.06
C ASP A 103 29.50 -0.75 -33.21
N HIS A 104 30.47 0.04 -33.62
CA HIS A 104 30.52 1.49 -33.59
C HIS A 104 29.44 2.13 -34.47
N SER A 105 28.69 3.11 -33.93
CA SER A 105 28.49 4.43 -34.56
C SER A 105 27.68 5.38 -33.68
N PRO A 106 28.02 6.69 -33.64
CA PRO A 106 27.31 7.68 -32.86
C PRO A 106 26.21 8.34 -33.70
N SER A 107 25.01 8.48 -33.16
CA SER A 107 24.25 9.76 -33.20
C SER A 107 22.82 9.61 -32.70
N SER A 108 22.40 10.70 -32.06
CA SER A 108 21.01 11.15 -31.85
C SER A 108 20.26 10.59 -30.65
N SER A 109 20.35 11.39 -29.59
CA SER A 109 19.43 11.51 -28.47
C SER A 109 18.00 11.73 -28.95
N THR A 110 17.06 10.89 -28.51
CA THR A 110 15.67 11.32 -28.32
C THR A 110 15.08 10.54 -27.15
N SER A 111 14.90 11.24 -26.03
CA SER A 111 14.29 10.73 -24.81
C SER A 111 12.78 10.63 -24.97
N SER A 112 12.25 9.41 -24.98
CA SER A 112 10.83 9.16 -24.75
C SER A 112 10.66 8.23 -23.55
N PHE A 113 10.41 8.84 -22.39
CA PHE A 113 9.90 8.18 -21.20
C PHE A 113 8.52 7.59 -21.53
N SER A 114 8.47 6.28 -21.76
CA SER A 114 7.24 5.51 -21.80
C SER A 114 7.26 4.52 -20.65
N SER A 115 6.80 4.96 -19.47
CA SER A 115 6.50 4.07 -18.35
C SER A 115 5.26 3.23 -18.66
N SER A 116 5.36 2.34 -19.65
CA SER A 116 4.42 1.24 -19.78
C SER A 116 4.85 0.15 -18.81
N SER A 117 4.39 0.27 -17.56
CA SER A 117 4.34 -0.85 -16.63
C SER A 117 3.44 -1.92 -17.27
N SER A 118 4.04 -2.78 -18.09
CA SER A 118 3.38 -3.98 -18.59
C SER A 118 3.12 -4.86 -17.40
N GLU A 119 1.93 -4.67 -16.85
CA GLU A 119 1.32 -5.52 -15.87
C GLU A 119 1.27 -6.91 -16.51
N VAL A 120 2.27 -7.76 -16.21
CA VAL A 120 2.18 -9.21 -16.41
C VAL A 120 1.17 -9.66 -15.36
N ILE A 121 -0.09 -9.34 -15.65
CA ILE A 121 -1.24 -9.82 -14.93
C ILE A 121 -1.23 -11.31 -15.22
N TRP A 122 -0.71 -12.07 -14.29
CA TRP A 122 -1.04 -13.48 -14.16
C TRP A 122 -2.56 -13.57 -13.97
N LYS A 123 -3.31 -13.51 -15.07
CA LYS A 123 -4.73 -13.82 -15.11
C LYS A 123 -4.84 -15.32 -14.89
N PHE A 124 -4.58 -15.76 -13.66
CA PHE A 124 -5.03 -17.06 -13.20
C PHE A 124 -6.55 -17.01 -13.18
N ARG A 125 -7.16 -17.41 -14.31
CA ARG A 125 -8.52 -17.92 -14.30
C ARG A 125 -8.49 -19.13 -13.37
N ARG A 126 -8.92 -18.92 -12.14
CA ARG A 126 -9.34 -19.99 -11.24
C ARG A 126 -10.27 -20.90 -12.05
N PRO A 127 -10.03 -22.21 -12.16
CA PRO A 127 -11.08 -23.12 -12.60
C PRO A 127 -12.15 -23.04 -11.52
N SER A 128 -13.23 -22.30 -11.79
CA SER A 128 -14.43 -22.38 -10.97
C SER A 128 -14.97 -23.78 -11.17
N THR A 129 -14.78 -24.65 -10.18
CA THR A 129 -15.60 -25.85 -10.00
C THR A 129 -17.01 -25.37 -9.69
N ALA A 130 -17.79 -25.15 -10.76
CA ALA A 130 -19.20 -24.85 -10.65
C ALA A 130 -19.92 -26.14 -10.25
N THR A 131 -20.27 -26.25 -8.97
CA THR A 131 -21.35 -27.14 -8.54
C THR A 131 -22.65 -26.53 -9.03
N SER A 132 -23.12 -27.06 -10.15
CA SER A 132 -24.41 -26.78 -10.76
C SER A 132 -25.54 -27.23 -9.83
N PHE A 133 -26.26 -26.26 -9.24
CA PHE A 133 -27.62 -26.47 -8.78
C PHE A 133 -28.58 -25.96 -9.86
N THR A 134 -29.30 -26.91 -10.45
CA THR A 134 -30.39 -26.69 -11.37
C THR A 134 -31.58 -26.10 -10.61
N SER A 135 -32.08 -24.96 -11.06
CA SER A 135 -33.46 -24.56 -10.78
C SER A 135 -34.02 -23.95 -12.05
N SER A 136 -34.82 -24.78 -12.72
CA SER A 136 -35.68 -24.47 -13.83
C SER A 136 -36.59 -23.28 -13.50
N THR A 137 -36.79 -22.38 -14.45
CA THR A 137 -38.11 -21.78 -14.71
C THR A 137 -38.12 -20.98 -16.01
N SER A 138 -39.11 -21.34 -16.83
CA SER A 138 -39.84 -20.56 -17.84
C SER A 138 -39.09 -19.86 -18.98
N SER A 139 -39.27 -20.48 -20.14
CA SER A 139 -39.30 -19.93 -21.49
C SER A 139 -40.04 -18.58 -21.60
N LEU A 140 -39.38 -17.61 -22.22
CA LEU A 140 -40.04 -16.64 -23.09
C LEU A 140 -39.30 -16.60 -24.42
N ASP A 141 -40.00 -17.06 -25.44
CA ASP A 141 -39.66 -16.92 -26.85
C ASP A 141 -39.58 -15.44 -27.22
N PHE A 142 -38.47 -15.05 -27.86
CA PHE A 142 -38.42 -13.87 -28.71
C PHE A 142 -37.75 -14.26 -30.02
N SER A 143 -38.59 -14.61 -30.99
CA SER A 143 -38.23 -14.66 -32.40
C SER A 143 -38.30 -13.25 -32.98
N HIS A 144 -37.16 -12.69 -33.43
CA HIS A 144 -37.16 -11.64 -34.45
C HIS A 144 -35.94 -11.76 -35.38
N HIS A 145 -36.25 -12.19 -36.60
CA HIS A 145 -35.74 -11.76 -37.91
C HIS A 145 -34.28 -11.26 -38.06
N GLY A 146 -33.49 -12.04 -38.78
CA GLY A 146 -33.21 -11.77 -40.20
C GLY A 146 -32.41 -10.51 -40.59
N LEU A 147 -31.34 -10.79 -41.35
CA LEU A 147 -30.66 -9.96 -42.36
C LEU A 147 -29.48 -9.09 -41.89
N GLY A 148 -28.29 -9.42 -42.40
CA GLY A 148 -27.13 -8.54 -42.38
C GLY A 148 -25.80 -9.25 -42.27
N SER A 149 -25.46 -10.14 -43.22
CA SER A 149 -24.08 -10.61 -43.38
C SER A 149 -23.25 -9.48 -43.99
N PHE A 150 -22.62 -8.67 -43.14
CA PHE A 150 -21.63 -7.68 -43.56
C PHE A 150 -20.25 -8.34 -43.49
N SER A 151 -19.78 -8.83 -44.64
CA SER A 151 -18.39 -9.23 -44.82
C SER A 151 -17.53 -7.98 -44.99
N PHE A 152 -16.85 -7.57 -43.92
CA PHE A 152 -15.85 -6.52 -43.98
C PHE A 152 -14.57 -7.04 -44.68
N PRO A 153 -14.00 -6.30 -45.64
CA PRO A 153 -12.73 -6.68 -46.27
C PRO A 153 -11.62 -6.65 -45.22
N GLN A 154 -10.96 -7.80 -45.00
CA GLN A 154 -9.78 -7.87 -44.16
C GLN A 154 -8.66 -7.04 -44.80
N PRO A 155 -8.06 -6.08 -44.09
CA PRO A 155 -6.90 -5.35 -44.59
C PRO A 155 -5.72 -6.32 -44.81
N PRO A 156 -4.82 -6.01 -45.75
CA PRO A 156 -3.67 -6.86 -46.06
C PRO A 156 -2.86 -7.08 -44.78
N ARG A 157 -2.69 -8.37 -44.42
CA ARG A 157 -1.85 -8.80 -43.30
C ARG A 157 -0.40 -8.40 -43.60
N SER A 158 0.00 -7.26 -43.06
CA SER A 158 1.40 -6.91 -42.88
C SER A 158 2.10 -8.04 -42.12
N PRO A 159 3.29 -8.52 -42.54
CA PRO A 159 4.07 -9.47 -41.77
C PRO A 159 4.45 -8.83 -40.45
N SER A 160 3.66 -9.11 -39.42
CA SER A 160 3.93 -8.67 -38.06
C SER A 160 5.32 -9.20 -37.66
N PRO A 161 6.23 -8.33 -37.20
CA PRO A 161 7.54 -8.75 -36.75
C PRO A 161 7.36 -9.83 -35.69
N THR A 162 8.02 -10.96 -35.90
CA THR A 162 8.08 -12.09 -34.98
C THR A 162 8.84 -11.63 -33.73
N THR A 163 8.16 -10.86 -32.88
CA THR A 163 8.66 -10.50 -31.57
C THR A 163 8.63 -11.80 -30.78
N ASN A 164 9.81 -12.39 -30.58
CA ASN A 164 10.03 -13.51 -29.67
C ASN A 164 9.67 -13.04 -28.26
N VAL A 165 8.38 -13.08 -27.92
CA VAL A 165 7.90 -12.88 -26.56
C VAL A 165 8.40 -14.08 -25.79
N LEU A 166 9.47 -13.88 -25.03
CA LEU A 166 9.93 -14.80 -23.99
C LEU A 166 8.78 -14.95 -22.98
N VAL A 167 7.92 -15.93 -23.23
CA VAL A 167 6.89 -16.35 -22.29
C VAL A 167 7.63 -16.97 -21.10
N PRO A 168 7.43 -16.45 -19.88
CA PRO A 168 8.03 -17.05 -18.69
C PRO A 168 7.66 -18.52 -18.63
N SER A 169 8.65 -19.38 -18.41
CA SER A 169 8.46 -20.82 -18.29
C SER A 169 7.33 -21.10 -17.30
N ARG A 170 6.27 -21.76 -17.78
CA ARG A 170 5.13 -22.15 -16.94
C ARG A 170 5.65 -23.03 -15.80
N PRO A 171 5.30 -22.76 -14.54
CA PRO A 171 5.69 -23.62 -13.41
C PRO A 171 5.29 -25.06 -13.70
N SER A 172 6.24 -25.98 -13.45
CA SER A 172 6.18 -27.36 -13.90
C SER A 172 5.83 -28.32 -12.76
N THR A 173 6.09 -27.92 -11.52
CA THR A 173 5.82 -28.71 -10.32
C THR A 173 4.69 -28.08 -9.48
N PRO A 174 3.88 -28.88 -8.76
CA PRO A 174 2.85 -28.35 -7.86
C PRO A 174 3.40 -27.37 -6.80
N GLU A 175 4.63 -27.59 -6.34
CA GLU A 175 5.30 -26.72 -5.36
C GLU A 175 5.58 -25.32 -5.94
N GLU A 176 6.03 -25.25 -7.19
CA GLU A 176 6.25 -23.98 -7.88
C GLU A 176 4.94 -23.19 -8.06
N TYR A 177 3.82 -23.88 -8.33
CA TYR A 177 2.51 -23.23 -8.42
C TYR A 177 2.09 -22.61 -7.08
N GLN A 178 2.25 -23.36 -5.99
CA GLN A 178 1.91 -22.88 -4.65
C GLN A 178 2.77 -21.68 -4.29
N PHE A 179 4.08 -21.78 -4.51
CA PHE A 179 5.02 -20.69 -4.26
C PHE A 179 4.70 -19.43 -5.08
N ALA A 180 4.37 -19.58 -6.36
CA ALA A 180 3.98 -18.46 -7.22
C ALA A 180 2.65 -17.83 -6.76
N ALA A 181 1.67 -18.64 -6.35
CA ALA A 181 0.40 -18.17 -5.81
C ALA A 181 0.59 -17.39 -4.50
N ASP A 182 1.42 -17.89 -3.59
CA ASP A 182 1.72 -17.24 -2.31
C ASP A 182 2.47 -15.91 -2.52
N THR A 183 3.42 -15.89 -3.45
CA THR A 183 4.13 -14.67 -3.83
C THR A 183 3.17 -13.62 -4.43
N ALA A 184 2.26 -14.04 -5.31
CA ALA A 184 1.26 -13.14 -5.90
C ALA A 184 0.26 -12.62 -4.85
N ALA A 185 -0.15 -13.47 -3.89
CA ALA A 185 -1.00 -13.08 -2.78
C ALA A 185 -0.30 -12.06 -1.87
N PHE A 186 0.98 -12.28 -1.56
CA PHE A 186 1.80 -11.36 -0.80
C PHE A 186 1.93 -10.00 -1.52
N VAL A 187 2.26 -9.98 -2.81
CA VAL A 187 2.36 -8.73 -3.58
C VAL A 187 1.03 -7.97 -3.60
N ARG A 188 -0.10 -8.65 -3.73
CA ARG A 188 -1.43 -8.01 -3.63
C ARG A 188 -1.65 -7.38 -2.27
N MET A 189 -1.32 -8.08 -1.19
CA MET A 189 -1.41 -7.56 0.17
C MET A 189 -0.55 -6.29 0.34
N VAL A 190 0.70 -6.32 -0.14
CA VAL A 190 1.60 -5.16 -0.10
C VAL A 190 1.05 -3.97 -0.89
N ARG A 191 0.43 -4.21 -2.05
CA ARG A 191 -0.22 -3.15 -2.85
C ARG A 191 -1.40 -2.50 -2.12
N THR A 192 -2.20 -3.28 -1.37
CA THR A 192 -3.27 -2.74 -0.55
C THR A 192 -2.71 -1.79 0.51
N HIS A 193 -1.67 -2.20 1.25
CA HIS A 193 -1.02 -1.32 2.23
C HIS A 193 -0.42 -0.06 1.61
N LEU A 194 0.20 -0.18 0.43
CA LEU A 194 0.73 0.96 -0.30
C LEU A 194 -0.37 1.97 -0.65
N ALA A 195 -1.51 1.51 -1.15
CA ALA A 195 -2.66 2.36 -1.45
C ALA A 195 -3.18 3.08 -0.19
N ASP A 196 -3.27 2.38 0.94
CA ASP A 196 -3.68 2.96 2.22
C ASP A 196 -2.71 4.07 2.69
N VAL A 197 -1.40 3.83 2.59
CA VAL A 197 -0.38 4.82 2.93
C VAL A 197 -0.46 6.04 2.01
N GLN A 198 -0.67 5.85 0.71
CA GLN A 198 -0.81 6.94 -0.25
C GLN A 198 -2.06 7.78 0.04
N MET A 199 -3.18 7.13 0.37
CA MET A 199 -4.41 7.81 0.80
C MET A 199 -4.17 8.63 2.08
N LEU A 200 -3.54 8.04 3.09
CA LEU A 200 -3.24 8.73 4.36
C LEU A 200 -2.24 9.88 4.18
N LYS A 201 -1.29 9.72 3.27
CA LYS A 201 -0.31 10.75 2.90
C LYS A 201 -1.00 11.92 2.21
N ALA A 202 -1.92 11.66 1.28
CA ALA A 202 -2.72 12.70 0.64
C ALA A 202 -3.52 13.51 1.68
N GLN A 203 -4.16 12.83 2.64
CA GLN A 203 -4.89 13.47 3.74
C GLN A 203 -3.98 14.30 4.66
N THR A 204 -2.75 13.83 4.92
CA THR A 204 -1.78 14.54 5.77
C THR A 204 -1.13 15.72 5.05
N SER A 205 -1.01 15.64 3.72
CA SER A 205 -0.47 16.70 2.86
C SER A 205 -1.46 17.82 2.59
N ALA A 206 -2.73 17.65 2.96
CA ALA A 206 -3.73 18.71 2.88
C ALA A 206 -3.09 19.96 3.49
N PRO A 207 -3.05 21.08 2.73
CA PRO A 207 -2.28 22.24 3.09
C PRO A 207 -2.66 22.54 4.52
N VAL A 208 -1.66 22.47 5.42
CA VAL A 208 -1.77 23.02 6.77
C VAL A 208 -2.51 24.30 6.52
N VAL A 209 -3.78 24.34 6.93
CA VAL A 209 -4.58 25.54 6.82
C VAL A 209 -3.74 26.46 7.64
N ARG A 210 -2.92 27.25 6.93
CA ARG A 210 -2.30 28.41 7.48
C ARG A 210 -3.57 29.15 7.81
N PHE A 211 -3.99 29.03 9.06
CA PHE A 211 -4.35 30.20 9.79
C PHE A 211 -3.17 31.14 9.49
N SER A 212 -3.27 31.85 8.36
CA SER A 212 -3.06 33.26 8.39
C SER A 212 -3.97 33.70 9.52
N TYR A 213 -3.43 33.60 10.74
CA TYR A 213 -3.20 34.80 11.49
C TYR A 213 -2.73 35.81 10.44
N PHE A 214 -3.71 36.49 9.84
CA PHE A 214 -3.61 37.91 9.66
C PHE A 214 -3.13 38.38 11.02
N SER A 215 -1.81 38.33 11.21
CA SER A 215 -1.15 39.19 12.17
C SER A 215 -1.61 40.54 11.66
N PRO A 216 -2.53 41.21 12.38
CA PRO A 216 -3.01 42.49 11.91
C PRO A 216 -1.73 43.31 11.80
N VAL A 217 -1.31 43.59 10.57
CA VAL A 217 -0.44 44.72 10.31
C VAL A 217 -1.06 45.84 11.13
N PRO A 218 -0.33 46.50 12.04
CA PRO A 218 -0.86 47.63 12.81
C PRO A 218 -1.19 48.74 11.81
N SER A 219 -2.33 48.59 11.18
CA SER A 219 -2.89 49.46 10.17
C SER A 219 -3.54 50.53 10.99
N ARG A 220 -2.82 51.65 11.06
CA ARG A 220 -3.25 52.95 11.54
C ARG A 220 -4.78 53.08 11.43
N ALA A 221 -5.40 53.29 12.58
CA ALA A 221 -6.83 53.37 12.80
C ALA A 221 -7.56 54.10 11.67
N VAL A 222 -8.28 53.34 10.84
CA VAL A 222 -9.42 53.85 10.11
C VAL A 222 -10.62 53.05 10.59
N SER A 223 -11.35 53.70 11.49
CA SER A 223 -12.64 53.29 12.04
C SER A 223 -13.56 52.84 10.91
N ARG A 224 -13.79 51.53 10.81
CA ARG A 224 -14.97 51.00 10.14
C ARG A 224 -15.79 50.31 11.21
N VAL A 225 -16.88 50.98 11.56
CA VAL A 225 -18.02 50.49 12.32
C VAL A 225 -18.49 49.20 11.66
N LEU A 226 -18.17 48.06 12.30
CA LEU A 226 -18.61 46.74 11.90
C LEU A 226 -19.56 46.27 12.99
N ASP A 227 -20.80 46.04 12.58
CA ASP A 227 -21.95 45.69 13.40
C ASP A 227 -21.63 44.47 14.29
N GLU A 228 -21.45 44.70 15.60
CA GLU A 228 -21.04 43.74 16.64
C GLU A 228 -22.15 42.73 17.03
N LYS A 229 -23.26 42.67 16.29
CA LYS A 229 -24.44 41.96 16.77
C LYS A 229 -24.37 40.43 16.72
N ASP A 230 -23.48 39.83 15.92
CA ASP A 230 -23.51 38.38 15.65
C ASP A 230 -22.39 37.58 16.36
N GLY A 231 -21.46 38.26 17.04
CA GLY A 231 -20.30 37.62 17.68
C GLY A 231 -20.59 37.06 19.08
N GLU A 232 -21.52 37.66 19.82
CA GLU A 232 -21.83 37.26 21.19
C GLU A 232 -22.63 35.96 21.26
N GLU A 233 -23.52 35.71 20.29
CA GLU A 233 -24.33 34.48 20.26
C GLU A 233 -23.47 33.22 20.10
N VAL A 234 -22.45 33.30 19.23
CA VAL A 234 -21.52 32.19 19.02
C VAL A 234 -20.67 31.91 20.27
N LYS A 235 -20.22 32.96 20.97
CA LYS A 235 -19.46 32.81 22.23
C LYS A 235 -20.32 32.20 23.32
N GLU A 236 -21.56 32.65 23.47
CA GLU A 236 -22.48 32.16 24.49
C GLU A 236 -22.90 30.70 24.21
N LYS A 237 -23.06 30.33 22.94
CA LYS A 237 -23.29 28.93 22.55
C LYS A 237 -22.12 28.02 22.94
N VAL A 238 -20.88 28.44 22.69
CA VAL A 238 -19.69 27.68 23.10
C VAL A 238 -19.59 27.57 24.62
N ARG A 239 -19.97 28.61 25.36
CA ARG A 239 -20.00 28.59 26.83
C ARG A 239 -21.05 27.60 27.35
N ARG A 240 -22.26 27.59 26.80
CA ARG A 240 -23.30 26.60 27.13
C ARG A 240 -22.86 25.17 26.83
N ASP A 241 -22.27 24.93 25.65
CA ASP A 241 -21.78 23.61 25.23
C ASP A 241 -20.66 23.07 26.14
N ARG A 242 -19.91 23.94 26.84
CA ARG A 242 -18.91 23.50 27.84
C ARG A 242 -19.51 23.15 29.18
N VAL A 243 -20.58 23.84 29.59
CA VAL A 243 -21.29 23.59 30.86
C VAL A 243 -22.14 22.32 30.78
N THR A 244 -22.74 22.03 29.62
CA THR A 244 -23.63 20.87 29.43
C THR A 244 -22.91 19.56 29.16
N ARG A 245 -21.60 19.58 28.89
CA ARG A 245 -20.81 18.36 28.74
C ARG A 245 -20.78 17.62 30.07
N LYS A 246 -21.56 16.54 30.16
CA LYS A 246 -21.40 15.53 31.22
C LYS A 246 -19.96 15.03 31.14
N TRP A 247 -19.16 15.45 32.11
CA TRP A 247 -17.82 14.91 32.31
C TRP A 247 -17.97 13.39 32.41
N ARG A 248 -17.19 12.66 31.60
CA ARG A 248 -17.12 11.21 31.74
C ARG A 248 -16.83 10.91 33.21
N LYS A 249 -17.58 9.98 33.81
CA LYS A 249 -17.29 9.49 35.15
C LYS A 249 -15.79 9.18 35.18
N ARG A 250 -15.09 9.79 36.13
CA ARG A 250 -13.66 9.48 36.35
C ARG A 250 -13.58 8.00 36.68
N PHE A 251 -12.48 7.38 36.30
CA PHE A 251 -12.22 5.97 36.60
C PHE A 251 -12.36 5.74 38.11
N ASP A 252 -13.28 4.86 38.51
CA ASP A 252 -13.48 4.45 39.89
C ASP A 252 -12.92 3.02 40.06
N PRO A 253 -11.77 2.85 40.74
CA PRO A 253 -11.16 1.54 40.91
C PRO A 253 -12.06 0.57 41.70
N SER A 254 -12.95 1.08 42.56
CA SER A 254 -13.87 0.25 43.32
C SER A 254 -14.98 -0.35 42.46
N GLU A 255 -15.45 0.39 41.43
CA GLU A 255 -16.44 -0.12 40.47
C GLU A 255 -15.86 -1.29 39.65
N VAL A 256 -14.60 -1.19 39.25
CA VAL A 256 -13.89 -2.25 38.52
C VAL A 256 -13.64 -3.47 39.40
N GLN A 257 -13.20 -3.27 40.64
CA GLN A 257 -13.02 -4.39 41.59
C GLN A 257 -14.33 -5.13 41.85
N ARG A 258 -15.45 -4.40 41.96
CA ARG A 258 -16.78 -5.00 42.10
C ARG A 258 -17.16 -5.85 40.89
N LEU A 259 -16.94 -5.35 39.68
CA LEU A 259 -17.20 -6.09 38.44
C LEU A 259 -16.34 -7.36 38.34
N CYS A 260 -15.07 -7.30 38.76
CA CYS A 260 -14.21 -8.49 38.81
C CYS A 260 -14.75 -9.53 39.80
N ALA A 261 -15.14 -9.11 41.01
CA ALA A 261 -15.70 -10.01 42.02
C ALA A 261 -17.02 -10.65 41.58
N GLU A 262 -17.88 -9.89 40.88
CA GLU A 262 -19.13 -10.39 40.31
C GLU A 262 -18.86 -11.44 39.21
N ALA A 263 -17.90 -11.18 38.32
CA ALA A 263 -17.50 -12.13 37.29
C ALA A 263 -16.87 -13.41 37.87
N GLU A 264 -16.08 -13.32 38.94
CA GLU A 264 -15.52 -14.48 39.64
C GLU A 264 -16.60 -15.30 40.36
N ALA A 265 -17.65 -14.66 40.86
CA ALA A 265 -18.76 -15.32 41.51
C ALA A 265 -19.65 -16.10 40.51
N GLU A 266 -19.77 -15.66 39.26
CA GLU A 266 -20.52 -16.39 38.22
C GLU A 266 -19.81 -17.67 37.72
N LEU A 267 -18.50 -17.79 37.96
CA LEU A 267 -17.70 -18.92 37.49
C LEU A 267 -17.65 -20.11 38.48
N ASN A 268 -18.20 -19.98 39.68
CA ASN A 268 -18.26 -21.01 40.71
C ASN A 268 -19.69 -21.48 40.97
#